data_AF-A0A7Y7WH63-F1
#
_entry.id   AF-A0A7Y7WH63-F1
#
_cell.length_a   1.000
_cell.length_b   1.000
_cell.length_c   1.000
_cell.angle_alpha   90.00
_cell.angle_beta   90.00
_cell.angle_gamma   90.00
#
_symmetry.space_group_name_H-M   'P 1'
#
loop_
_entity.id
_entity.type
_entity.pdbx_description
1 polymer ?
#
loop_
_entity_poly.entity_id
_entity_poly.type
_entity_poly.pdbx_seq_one_letter_code
_entity_poly.pdbx_strand_id
1 'polypeptide(L)'
;MKKSQPLSKLVSPSHTDTITSASPAVLLKTAPTKIARELVYFRHFGTLNRFEASRWVGDTCLNSTIPVLENSYGLTFEHIPEKSPNNWGTPCDCTRYRLLESSYDQADKVLVLMFSRAAKRQKLAA
;
A
#
# COMPACT_ATOMS: atom_id res chain seq x y z
N MET A 1 43.22 -35.41 -2.18
CA MET A 1 43.09 -34.44 -3.29
C MET A 1 42.16 -33.33 -2.83
N LYS A 2 42.59 -32.07 -2.94
CA LYS A 2 41.96 -30.88 -2.33
C LYS A 2 40.69 -30.44 -3.09
N LYS A 3 39.71 -29.93 -2.33
CA LYS A 3 38.39 -29.38 -2.68
C LYS A 3 38.43 -28.34 -3.82
N SER A 4 37.29 -28.13 -4.51
CA SER A 4 36.69 -26.80 -4.75
C SER A 4 35.28 -26.91 -5.38
N GLN A 5 34.27 -26.41 -4.67
CA GLN A 5 32.96 -26.03 -5.22
C GLN A 5 33.05 -24.63 -5.84
N PRO A 6 32.31 -24.30 -6.91
CA PRO A 6 32.24 -22.93 -7.39
C PRO A 6 31.27 -22.09 -6.54
N LEU A 7 31.83 -20.99 -6.04
CA LEU A 7 31.22 -19.91 -5.26
C LEU A 7 30.23 -19.12 -6.13
N SER A 8 28.92 -19.35 -5.98
CA SER A 8 27.92 -18.45 -6.56
C SER A 8 27.83 -17.18 -5.70
N LYS A 9 28.27 -16.08 -6.30
CA LYS A 9 28.29 -14.71 -5.78
C LYS A 9 27.03 -14.34 -5.01
N LEU A 10 27.25 -13.87 -3.77
CA LEU A 10 26.33 -13.03 -3.01
C LEU A 10 26.11 -11.73 -3.80
N VAL A 11 24.92 -11.55 -4.35
CA VAL A 11 24.46 -10.23 -4.81
C VAL A 11 23.70 -9.61 -3.64
N SER A 12 24.36 -8.68 -2.94
CA SER A 12 23.68 -7.76 -2.03
C SER A 12 22.92 -6.73 -2.85
N PRO A 13 21.59 -6.59 -2.71
CA PRO A 13 20.90 -5.49 -3.36
C PRO A 13 20.95 -4.27 -2.44
N SER A 14 21.55 -3.19 -2.92
CA SER A 14 21.28 -1.83 -2.42
C SER A 14 19.84 -1.48 -2.75
N HIS A 15 18.93 -1.71 -1.81
CA HIS A 15 17.47 -1.70 -2.00
C HIS A 15 16.80 -0.32 -2.13
N THR A 16 17.56 0.78 -2.17
CA THR A 16 16.97 2.13 -2.31
C THR A 16 16.47 2.41 -3.72
N ASP A 17 16.95 1.68 -4.73
CA ASP A 17 16.59 1.92 -6.14
C ASP A 17 15.38 1.08 -6.61
N THR A 18 14.91 0.12 -5.80
CA THR A 18 13.93 -0.87 -6.26
C THR A 18 12.49 -0.36 -6.24
N ILE A 19 12.15 0.60 -5.38
CA ILE A 19 10.75 1.08 -5.24
C ILE A 19 10.34 1.87 -6.50
N THR A 20 11.26 2.61 -7.11
CA THR A 20 10.99 3.48 -8.27
C THR A 20 10.80 2.70 -9.58
N SER A 21 11.23 1.44 -9.66
CA SER A 21 11.15 0.63 -10.89
C SER A 21 10.23 -0.60 -10.79
N ALA A 22 9.62 -0.86 -9.63
CA ALA A 22 8.72 -1.98 -9.46
C ALA A 22 7.35 -1.69 -10.09
N SER A 23 6.76 -2.68 -10.78
CA SER A 23 5.40 -2.54 -11.29
C SER A 23 4.40 -2.37 -10.14
N PRO A 24 3.27 -1.65 -10.34
CA PRO A 24 2.26 -1.46 -9.31
C PRO A 24 1.76 -2.75 -8.66
N ALA A 25 1.65 -3.83 -9.43
CA ALA A 25 1.23 -5.14 -8.92
C ALA A 25 2.26 -5.75 -7.95
N VAL A 26 3.56 -5.56 -8.22
CA VAL A 26 4.63 -5.99 -7.31
C VAL A 26 4.58 -5.15 -6.04
N LEU A 27 4.49 -3.82 -6.15
CA LEU A 27 4.37 -2.93 -5.01
C LEU A 27 3.21 -3.30 -4.10
N LEU A 28 2.05 -3.63 -4.67
CA LEU A 28 0.86 -4.00 -3.91
C LEU A 28 1.07 -5.30 -3.13
N LYS A 29 1.71 -6.29 -3.75
CA LYS A 29 2.00 -7.59 -3.12
C LYS A 29 3.06 -7.48 -2.03
N THR A 30 4.08 -6.65 -2.24
CA THR A 30 5.23 -6.50 -1.33
C THR A 30 5.07 -5.37 -0.31
N ALA A 31 3.94 -4.65 -0.33
CA ALA A 31 3.69 -3.56 0.59
C ALA A 31 3.86 -4.01 2.05
N PRO A 32 4.69 -3.31 2.84
CA PRO A 32 5.15 -3.81 4.15
C PRO A 32 4.10 -3.73 5.25
N THR A 33 3.04 -2.95 5.04
CA THR A 33 1.95 -2.76 6.00
C THR A 33 0.63 -2.66 5.26
N LYS A 34 -0.47 -2.88 5.99
CA LYS A 34 -1.84 -2.68 5.49
C LYS A 34 -2.03 -1.27 4.92
N ILE A 35 -1.59 -0.22 5.63
CA ILE A 35 -1.69 1.18 5.18
C ILE A 35 -0.87 1.43 3.90
N ALA A 36 0.33 0.85 3.80
CA ALA A 36 1.13 0.97 2.58
C ALA A 36 0.43 0.29 1.40
N ARG A 37 -0.16 -0.89 1.62
CA ARG A 37 -0.91 -1.63 0.59
C ARG A 37 -2.12 -0.86 0.09
N GLU A 38 -2.88 -0.28 1.03
CA GLU A 38 -4.01 0.60 0.74
C GLU A 38 -3.58 1.80 -0.13
N LEU A 39 -2.49 2.48 0.25
CA LEU A 39 -1.98 3.63 -0.48
C LEU A 39 -1.48 3.27 -1.88
N VAL A 40 -0.81 2.12 -2.05
CA VAL A 40 -0.44 1.61 -3.39
C VAL A 40 -1.68 1.42 -4.26
N TYR A 41 -2.76 0.85 -3.69
CA TYR A 41 -3.99 0.64 -4.44
C TYR A 41 -4.59 1.97 -4.92
N PHE A 42 -4.76 2.93 -4.02
CA PHE A 42 -5.29 4.25 -4.38
C PHE A 42 -4.44 4.98 -5.42
N ARG A 43 -3.12 4.86 -5.32
CA ARG A 43 -2.19 5.56 -6.20
C ARG A 43 -2.16 5.00 -7.63
N HIS A 44 -2.39 3.70 -7.81
CA HIS A 44 -2.14 3.03 -9.08
C HIS A 44 -3.32 2.24 -9.67
N PHE A 45 -4.34 1.92 -8.89
CA PHE A 45 -5.42 1.02 -9.31
C PHE A 45 -6.80 1.69 -9.30
N GLY A 46 -7.06 2.60 -8.36
CA GLY A 46 -8.26 3.43 -8.42
C GLY A 46 -8.85 3.76 -7.06
N THR A 47 -10.15 3.53 -6.91
CA THR A 47 -10.94 3.90 -5.72
C THR A 47 -11.39 2.67 -4.97
N LEU A 48 -11.73 2.84 -3.70
CA LEU A 48 -12.20 1.76 -2.83
C LEU A 48 -13.32 2.25 -1.93
N ASN A 49 -14.29 1.38 -1.71
CA ASN A 49 -15.12 1.43 -0.51
C ASN A 49 -14.64 0.37 0.51
N ARG A 50 -15.22 0.39 1.73
CA ARG A 50 -14.81 -0.50 2.81
C ARG A 50 -14.94 -2.00 2.50
N PHE A 51 -15.90 -2.38 1.64
CA PHE A 51 -16.15 -3.78 1.31
C PHE A 51 -15.12 -4.29 0.29
N GLU A 52 -14.80 -3.45 -0.70
CA GLU A 52 -13.75 -3.71 -1.68
C GLU A 52 -12.38 -3.72 -1.02
N ALA A 53 -12.08 -2.77 -0.12
CA ALA A 53 -10.79 -2.70 0.56
C ALA A 53 -10.49 -3.99 1.33
N SER A 54 -11.48 -4.52 2.04
CA SER A 54 -11.37 -5.81 2.73
C SER A 54 -11.06 -6.96 1.77
N ARG A 55 -11.71 -7.00 0.59
CA ARG A 55 -11.57 -8.09 -0.38
C ARG A 55 -10.31 -8.01 -1.23
N TRP A 56 -9.90 -6.81 -1.63
CA TRP A 56 -8.86 -6.60 -2.64
C TRP A 56 -7.51 -6.27 -2.02
N VAL A 57 -7.48 -5.61 -0.86
CA VAL A 57 -6.24 -5.20 -0.18
C VAL A 57 -6.15 -5.67 1.27
N GLY A 58 -7.18 -6.34 1.78
CA GLY A 58 -7.19 -6.90 3.13
C GLY A 58 -7.38 -5.88 4.24
N ASP A 59 -7.88 -4.67 3.93
CA ASP A 59 -8.18 -3.65 4.94
C ASP A 59 -9.64 -3.71 5.39
N THR A 60 -9.87 -4.24 6.59
CA THR A 60 -11.19 -4.33 7.21
C THR A 60 -11.64 -3.04 7.91
N CYS A 61 -10.77 -2.04 8.01
CA CYS A 61 -10.99 -0.80 8.74
C CYS A 61 -10.65 0.44 7.91
N LEU A 62 -11.02 0.43 6.63
CA LEU A 62 -10.80 1.54 5.70
C LEU A 62 -11.23 2.90 6.26
N ASN A 63 -12.40 2.96 6.91
CA ASN A 63 -12.94 4.20 7.48
C ASN A 63 -12.07 4.82 8.57
N SER A 64 -11.14 4.08 9.19
CA SER A 64 -10.14 4.64 10.10
C SER A 64 -8.75 4.76 9.47
N THR A 65 -8.45 3.95 8.44
CA THR A 65 -7.23 4.09 7.64
C THR A 65 -7.17 5.42 6.89
N ILE A 66 -8.28 5.85 6.26
CA ILE A 66 -8.32 7.10 5.48
C ILE A 66 -7.99 8.32 6.36
N PRO A 67 -8.61 8.52 7.54
CA PRO A 67 -8.21 9.59 8.45
C PRO A 67 -6.72 9.57 8.85
N VAL A 68 -6.10 8.39 8.95
CA VAL A 68 -4.64 8.30 9.22
C VAL A 68 -3.84 8.80 8.01
N LEU A 69 -4.23 8.40 6.81
CA LEU A 69 -3.60 8.88 5.56
C LEU A 69 -3.75 10.40 5.39
N GLU A 70 -4.91 10.96 5.74
CA GLU A 70 -5.16 12.40 5.67
C GLU A 70 -4.37 13.16 6.73
N ASN A 71 -4.56 12.82 8.00
CA ASN A 71 -4.03 13.63 9.11
C ASN A 71 -2.53 13.41 9.34
N SER A 72 -2.04 12.17 9.19
CA SER A 72 -0.64 11.85 9.52
C SER A 72 0.31 11.97 8.34
N TYR A 73 -0.20 11.89 7.10
CA TYR A 73 0.62 11.90 5.89
C TYR A 73 0.27 13.06 4.92
N GLY A 74 -0.76 13.85 5.22
CA GLY A 74 -1.14 15.02 4.43
C GLY A 74 -1.71 14.68 3.07
N LEU A 75 -2.33 13.51 2.92
CA LEU A 75 -2.99 13.11 1.67
C LEU A 75 -4.41 13.66 1.63
N THR A 76 -4.90 14.02 0.46
CA THR A 76 -6.28 14.48 0.29
C THR A 76 -7.09 13.43 -0.45
N PHE A 77 -8.19 13.01 0.18
CA PHE A 77 -9.16 12.10 -0.42
C PHE A 77 -10.48 12.82 -0.68
N GLU A 78 -11.14 12.43 -1.76
CA GLU A 78 -12.56 12.68 -1.95
C GLU A 78 -13.37 11.59 -1.27
N HIS A 79 -14.42 11.98 -0.56
CA HIS A 79 -15.33 11.10 0.18
C HIS A 79 -16.68 11.11 -0.54
N ILE A 80 -16.99 10.04 -1.26
CA ILE A 80 -18.16 9.94 -2.12
C ILE A 80 -19.19 9.03 -1.43
N PRO A 81 -20.38 9.53 -1.05
CA PRO A 81 -21.46 8.68 -0.56
C PRO A 81 -21.86 7.62 -1.61
N GLU A 82 -21.95 6.36 -1.19
CA GLU A 82 -22.25 5.21 -2.05
C GLU A 82 -23.24 4.27 -1.34
N LYS A 83 -24.06 3.56 -2.11
CA LYS A 83 -24.91 2.47 -1.62
C LYS A 83 -24.32 1.14 -2.07
N SER A 84 -24.00 0.26 -1.13
CA SER A 84 -23.54 -1.11 -1.42
C SER A 84 -24.65 -2.12 -1.18
N PRO A 85 -24.84 -3.11 -2.08
CA PRO A 85 -25.73 -4.24 -1.82
C PRO A 85 -25.39 -4.94 -0.50
N ASN A 86 -26.41 -5.44 0.19
CA ASN A 86 -26.27 -6.30 1.35
C ASN A 86 -27.24 -7.51 1.23
N ASN A 87 -27.12 -8.46 2.14
CA ASN A 87 -27.91 -9.69 2.12
C ASN A 87 -29.28 -9.56 2.83
N TRP A 88 -29.65 -8.38 3.32
CA TRP A 88 -30.80 -8.17 4.20
C TRP A 88 -31.81 -7.16 3.64
N GLY A 89 -31.88 -7.05 2.30
CA GLY A 89 -32.83 -6.18 1.61
C GLY A 89 -32.19 -4.87 1.15
N THR A 90 -32.44 -3.78 1.90
CA THR A 90 -32.07 -2.43 1.48
C THR A 90 -30.55 -2.24 1.46
N PRO A 91 -29.96 -1.69 0.37
CA PRO A 91 -28.54 -1.38 0.31
C PRO A 91 -28.03 -0.57 1.50
N CYS A 92 -26.83 -0.90 1.96
CA CYS A 92 -26.15 -0.21 3.05
C CYS A 92 -25.41 1.04 2.55
N ASP A 93 -25.41 2.10 3.34
CA ASP A 93 -24.55 3.26 3.11
C ASP A 93 -23.08 2.91 3.32
N CYS A 94 -22.25 3.30 2.35
CA CYS A 94 -20.81 3.31 2.48
C CYS A 94 -20.22 4.58 1.87
N THR A 95 -18.93 4.78 2.10
CA THR A 95 -18.17 5.85 1.49
C THR A 95 -17.17 5.22 0.53
N ARG A 96 -17.14 5.71 -0.70
CA ARG A 96 -16.08 5.46 -1.66
C ARG A 96 -15.04 6.55 -1.54
N TYR A 97 -13.80 6.14 -1.40
CA TYR A 97 -12.67 7.05 -1.28
C TYR A 97 -11.89 7.09 -2.59
N ARG A 98 -11.47 8.28 -2.98
CA ARG A 98 -10.60 8.51 -4.14
C ARG A 98 -9.45 9.41 -3.74
N LEU A 99 -8.21 8.97 -3.96
CA LEU A 99 -7.06 9.85 -3.80
C LEU A 99 -7.10 10.92 -4.89
N LEU A 100 -7.04 12.20 -4.49
CA LEU A 100 -6.99 13.29 -5.45
C LEU A 100 -5.63 13.32 -6.16
N GLU A 101 -5.65 13.67 -7.46
CA GLU A 101 -4.43 13.75 -8.29
C GLU A 101 -3.40 14.72 -7.70
N SER A 102 -3.85 15.80 -7.06
CA SER A 102 -2.99 16.75 -6.34
C SER A 102 -2.16 16.12 -5.22
N SER A 103 -2.55 14.93 -4.73
CA SER A 103 -1.85 14.19 -3.69
C SER A 103 -0.96 13.07 -4.24
N TYR A 104 -0.86 12.87 -5.56
CA TYR A 104 -0.09 11.75 -6.12
C TYR A 104 1.41 11.83 -5.80
N ASP A 105 2.01 13.01 -5.98
CA ASP A 105 3.44 13.21 -5.64
C ASP A 105 3.71 12.98 -4.15
N GLN A 106 2.77 13.37 -3.29
CA GLN A 106 2.86 13.15 -1.85
C GLN A 106 2.68 11.66 -1.51
N ALA A 107 1.75 10.97 -2.16
CA ALA A 107 1.55 9.54 -1.99
C ALA A 107 2.81 8.75 -2.36
N ASP A 108 3.47 9.10 -3.46
CA ASP A 108 4.72 8.45 -3.89
C ASP A 108 5.83 8.62 -2.85
N LYS A 109 5.98 9.83 -2.27
CA LYS A 109 6.93 10.09 -1.16
C LYS A 109 6.59 9.27 0.09
N VAL A 110 5.31 9.18 0.44
CA VAL A 110 4.84 8.42 1.61
C VAL A 110 5.09 6.92 1.41
N LEU A 111 4.89 6.39 0.22
CA LEU A 111 5.22 5.01 -0.12
C LEU A 111 6.71 4.74 0.06
N VAL A 112 7.59 5.58 -0.50
CA VAL A 112 9.04 5.46 -0.31
C VAL A 112 9.41 5.46 1.17
N LEU A 113 8.82 6.36 1.97
CA LEU A 113 9.02 6.43 3.41
C LEU A 113 8.61 5.13 4.13
N MET A 114 7.42 4.59 3.82
CA MET A 114 6.89 3.39 4.47
C MET A 114 7.75 2.15 4.17
N PHE A 115 8.17 1.97 2.91
CA PHE A 115 9.05 0.89 2.50
C PHE A 115 10.45 1.02 3.13
N SER A 116 11.01 2.22 3.15
CA SER A 116 12.32 2.48 3.77
C SER A 116 12.30 2.18 5.27
N ARG A 117 11.24 2.59 5.99
CA ARG A 117 11.05 2.27 7.41
C ARG A 117 10.96 0.76 7.65
N ALA A 118 10.27 0.02 6.77
CA ALA A 118 10.17 -1.42 6.88
C ALA A 118 11.54 -2.11 6.69
N ALA A 119 12.31 -1.71 5.68
CA ALA A 119 13.65 -2.23 5.45
C ALA A 119 14.59 -1.93 6.65
N LYS A 120 14.51 -0.73 7.24
CA LYS A 120 15.27 -0.39 8.44
C LYS A 120 14.91 -1.29 9.63
N ARG A 121 13.62 -1.55 9.86
CA ARG A 121 13.16 -2.44 10.94
C ARG A 121 13.65 -3.88 10.75
N GLN A 122 13.64 -4.39 9.51
CA GLN A 122 14.15 -5.73 9.20
C GLN A 122 15.65 -5.84 9.51
N LYS A 123 16.46 -4.83 9.16
CA LYS A 123 17.89 -4.80 9.46
C LYS A 123 18.20 -4.76 10.97
N LEU A 124 17.32 -4.17 11.78
CA LEU A 124 17.49 -4.11 13.23
C LEU A 124 17.08 -5.40 13.94
N ALA A 125 16.27 -6.23 13.29
CA ALA A 125 15.78 -7.49 13.84
C ALA A 125 16.62 -8.71 13.44
N ALA A 126 17.61 -8.53 12.56
CA ALA A 126 18.56 -9.54 12.09
C ALA A 126 19.89 -9.41 12.84
#